data_AF-A0AAP8SXJ7-F1
#
_entry.id   AF-A0AAP8SXJ7-F1
#
_cell.length_a   1.000
_cell.length_b   1.000
_cell.length_c   1.000
_cell.angle_alpha   90.00
_cell.angle_beta   90.00
_cell.angle_gamma   90.00
#
_symmetry.space_group_name_H-M   'P 1'
#
loop_
_entity.id
_entity.type
_entity.pdbx_description
1 polymer ?
#
loop_
_entity_poly.entity_id
_entity_poly.type
_entity_poly.pdbx_seq_one_letter_code
_entity_poly.pdbx_strand_id
1 'polypeptide(L)'
;MMFFMYSMLAVSSMSLAIRLALKKPAIVEDKATREIKSYLKETSHWADEARNAQRSYQRLHAEYMQKAADFERLSPAQKNANRVALNELKLHVEQRRLRVQKAQIRYQELAY
;
A
#
# COMPACT_ATOMS: atom_id res chain seq x y z
N MET A 1 -53.69 42.63 42.47
CA MET A 1 -54.56 41.99 41.47
C MET A 1 -53.81 41.96 40.14
N MET A 2 -53.42 40.75 39.72
CA MET A 2 -53.20 40.24 38.34
C MET A 2 -52.46 41.09 37.30
N PHE A 3 -51.29 40.60 36.85
CA PHE A 3 -50.82 40.49 35.43
C PHE A 3 -49.49 39.69 35.45
N PHE A 4 -49.53 38.36 35.58
CA PHE A 4 -49.51 37.35 34.50
C PHE A 4 -48.34 37.46 33.49
N MET A 5 -47.44 36.49 33.62
CA MET A 5 -46.95 35.60 32.55
C MET A 5 -46.59 36.22 31.21
N TYR A 6 -45.34 36.63 31.00
CA TYR A 6 -44.66 36.51 29.70
C TYR A 6 -43.15 36.50 29.88
N SER A 7 -42.53 35.32 30.07
CA SER A 7 -41.15 35.08 29.62
C SER A 7 -40.80 33.60 29.82
N MET A 8 -41.46 32.73 29.05
CA MET A 8 -41.06 31.32 28.99
C MET A 8 -41.27 30.75 27.58
N LEU A 9 -40.89 31.49 26.54
CA LEU A 9 -40.91 31.02 25.15
C LEU A 9 -39.74 31.63 24.37
N ALA A 10 -38.50 31.35 24.78
CA ALA A 10 -37.33 31.71 23.97
C ALA A 10 -36.14 30.74 24.10
N VAL A 11 -36.34 29.51 24.58
CA VAL A 11 -35.23 28.56 24.79
C VAL A 11 -35.29 27.32 23.88
N SER A 12 -36.39 27.10 23.14
CA SER A 12 -36.55 25.86 22.35
C SER A 12 -36.09 25.93 20.89
N SER A 13 -35.79 27.11 20.33
CA SER A 13 -35.39 27.22 18.90
C SER A 13 -33.87 27.23 18.66
N MET A 14 -33.04 27.50 19.67
CA MET A 14 -31.58 27.51 19.50
C MET A 14 -30.96 26.12 19.35
N SER A 15 -31.62 25.06 19.82
CA SER A 15 -31.04 23.71 19.80
C SER A 15 -31.02 23.06 18.42
N LEU A 16 -31.97 23.42 17.53
CA LEU A 16 -32.03 22.85 16.17
C LEU A 16 -31.08 23.57 15.20
N ALA A 17 -31.01 24.91 15.29
CA ALA A 17 -30.11 25.72 14.46
C ALA A 17 -28.63 25.44 14.75
N ILE A 18 -28.26 25.25 16.03
CA ILE A 18 -26.89 24.90 16.43
C ILE A 18 -26.53 23.47 15.99
N ARG A 19 -27.47 22.52 16.06
CA ARG A 19 -27.25 21.14 15.55
C ARG A 19 -27.10 21.08 14.03
N LEU A 20 -27.76 21.97 13.28
CA LEU A 20 -27.57 22.10 11.84
C LEU A 20 -26.24 22.79 11.47
N ALA A 21 -25.82 23.79 12.25
CA ALA A 21 -24.54 24.49 12.03
C ALA A 21 -23.30 23.64 12.41
N LEU A 22 -23.42 22.72 13.36
CA LEU A 22 -22.38 21.75 13.73
C LEU A 22 -22.28 20.54 12.80
N LYS A 23 -23.21 20.40 11.84
CA LYS A 23 -23.11 19.38 10.81
C LYS A 23 -21.99 19.83 9.87
N LYS A 24 -20.78 19.27 10.06
CA LYS A 24 -19.66 19.45 9.13
C LYS A 24 -20.22 19.41 7.71
N PRO A 25 -19.96 20.42 6.86
CA PRO A 25 -20.46 20.38 5.50
C PRO A 25 -20.03 19.04 4.92
N ALA A 26 -20.99 18.26 4.41
CA ALA A 26 -20.66 17.08 3.66
C ALA A 26 -19.75 17.57 2.55
N ILE A 27 -18.46 17.24 2.63
CA ILE A 27 -17.52 17.50 1.55
C ILE A 27 -18.04 16.58 0.44
N VAL A 28 -18.89 17.13 -0.43
CA VAL A 28 -19.28 16.47 -1.67
C VAL A 28 -18.03 16.53 -2.51
N GLU A 29 -17.19 15.53 -2.28
CA GLU A 29 -15.93 15.38 -2.99
C GLU A 29 -16.29 15.18 -4.46
N ASP A 30 -15.96 16.18 -5.27
CA ASP A 30 -16.21 16.14 -6.69
C ASP A 30 -15.61 14.87 -7.30
N LYS A 31 -16.31 14.28 -8.26
CA LYS A 31 -15.95 13.00 -8.87
C LYS A 31 -14.50 13.03 -9.39
N ALA A 32 -14.10 14.14 -10.02
CA ALA A 32 -12.74 14.35 -10.49
C ALA A 32 -11.71 14.34 -9.34
N THR A 33 -12.03 14.95 -8.20
CA THR A 33 -11.15 14.95 -7.02
C THR A 33 -10.96 13.55 -6.45
N ARG A 34 -12.02 12.73 -6.42
CA ARG A 34 -11.95 11.34 -5.97
C ARG A 34 -11.11 10.48 -6.92
N GLU A 35 -11.28 10.66 -8.23
CA GLU A 35 -10.51 9.96 -9.26
C GLU A 35 -9.02 10.30 -9.17
N ILE A 36 -8.67 11.58 -9.02
CA ILE A 36 -7.28 12.03 -8.82
C ILE A 36 -6.67 11.43 -7.56
N LYS A 37 -7.40 11.42 -6.43
CA LYS A 37 -6.91 10.80 -5.18
C LYS A 37 -6.69 9.29 -5.34
N SER A 38 -7.60 8.61 -6.04
CA SER A 38 -7.48 7.18 -6.32
C SER A 38 -6.23 6.90 -7.17
N TYR A 39 -6.04 7.68 -8.23
CA TYR A 39 -4.89 7.57 -9.12
C TYR A 39 -3.55 7.81 -8.40
N LEU A 40 -3.46 8.87 -7.60
CA LEU A 40 -2.26 9.17 -6.82
C LEU A 40 -1.94 8.08 -5.80
N LYS A 41 -2.97 7.54 -5.14
CA LYS A 41 -2.82 6.42 -4.21
C LYS A 41 -2.31 5.18 -4.92
N GLU A 42 -2.88 4.84 -6.07
CA GLU A 42 -2.44 3.69 -6.86
C GLU A 42 -1.01 3.87 -7.36
N THR A 43 -0.66 5.04 -7.88
CA THR A 43 0.70 5.37 -8.34
C THR A 43 1.72 5.24 -7.21
N SER A 44 1.42 5.78 -6.02
CA SER A 44 2.28 5.66 -4.83
C SER A 44 2.46 4.21 -4.38
N HIS A 45 1.38 3.42 -4.42
CA HIS A 45 1.42 2.00 -4.05
C HIS A 45 2.37 1.21 -4.96
N TRP A 46 2.26 1.40 -6.27
CA TRP A 46 3.14 0.71 -7.23
C TRP A 46 4.60 1.20 -7.17
N ALA A 47 4.82 2.48 -6.85
CA ALA A 47 6.17 3.02 -6.62
C ALA A 47 6.86 2.32 -5.44
N ASP A 48 6.14 2.17 -4.32
CA ASP A 48 6.66 1.53 -3.11
C ASP A 48 6.81 0.02 -3.31
N GLU A 49 5.85 -0.63 -3.98
CA GLU A 49 5.94 -2.06 -4.32
C GLU A 49 7.17 -2.33 -5.21
N ALA A 50 7.43 -1.49 -6.21
CA ALA A 50 8.60 -1.63 -7.08
C ALA A 50 9.91 -1.52 -6.28
N ARG A 51 10.02 -0.52 -5.38
CA ARG A 51 11.20 -0.35 -4.51
C ARG A 51 11.39 -1.53 -3.56
N ASN A 52 10.33 -2.00 -2.92
CA ASN A 52 10.37 -3.11 -1.98
C ASN A 52 10.71 -4.43 -2.68
N ALA A 53 10.09 -4.69 -3.82
CA ALA A 53 10.39 -5.84 -4.65
C ALA A 53 11.85 -5.82 -5.11
N GLN A 54 12.38 -4.66 -5.52
CA GLN A 54 13.76 -4.51 -5.97
C GLN A 54 14.77 -4.79 -4.84
N ARG A 55 14.57 -4.21 -3.65
CA ARG A 55 15.41 -4.49 -2.47
C ARG A 55 15.38 -5.96 -2.09
N SER A 56 14.20 -6.56 -2.09
CA SER A 56 14.05 -7.97 -1.77
C SER A 56 14.70 -8.88 -2.82
N TYR A 57 14.59 -8.54 -4.11
CA TYR A 57 15.28 -9.24 -5.19
C TYR A 57 16.79 -9.16 -5.02
N GLN A 58 17.35 -7.97 -4.77
CA GLN A 58 18.79 -7.79 -4.57
C GLN A 58 19.33 -8.64 -3.42
N ARG A 59 18.63 -8.67 -2.28
CA ARG A 59 19.00 -9.50 -1.14
C ARG A 59 18.96 -10.99 -1.49
N LEU A 60 17.86 -11.46 -2.08
CA LEU A 60 17.68 -12.86 -2.43
C LEU A 60 18.67 -13.32 -3.51
N HIS A 61 18.98 -12.44 -4.47
CA HIS A 61 19.96 -12.71 -5.51
C HIS A 61 21.38 -12.81 -4.94
N ALA A 62 21.75 -11.92 -4.01
CA ALA A 62 23.03 -12.01 -3.32
C ALA A 62 23.16 -13.32 -2.52
N GLU A 63 22.10 -13.72 -1.82
CA GLU A 63 22.05 -15.02 -1.11
C GLU A 63 22.21 -16.20 -2.08
N TYR A 64 21.52 -16.18 -3.22
CA TYR A 64 21.67 -17.19 -4.26
C TYR A 64 23.11 -17.28 -4.78
N MET A 65 23.75 -16.15 -5.08
CA MET A 65 25.13 -16.12 -5.57
C MET A 65 26.10 -16.68 -4.54
N GLN A 66 25.91 -16.35 -3.26
CA GLN A 66 26.71 -16.91 -2.18
C GLN A 66 26.52 -18.42 -2.06
N LYS A 67 25.26 -18.89 -2.04
CA LYS A 67 24.94 -20.32 -1.93
C LYS A 67 25.42 -21.11 -3.15
N ALA A 68 25.38 -20.53 -4.34
CA ALA A 68 25.92 -21.15 -5.56
C ALA A 68 27.45 -21.29 -5.48
N ALA A 69 28.16 -20.26 -4.99
CA ALA A 69 29.60 -20.34 -4.79
C ALA A 69 29.99 -21.38 -3.72
N ASP A 70 29.24 -21.44 -2.62
CA ASP A 70 29.44 -22.46 -1.58
C ASP A 70 29.11 -23.86 -2.07
N PHE A 71 28.06 -23.99 -2.91
CA PHE A 71 27.67 -25.26 -3.53
C PHE A 71 28.82 -25.85 -4.34
N GLU A 72 29.57 -25.03 -5.08
CA GLU A 72 30.68 -25.54 -5.88
C GLU A 72 31.84 -26.12 -5.06
N ARG A 73 31.98 -25.68 -3.80
CA ARG A 73 33.01 -26.15 -2.86
C ARG A 73 32.63 -27.45 -2.14
N LEU A 74 31.37 -27.88 -2.26
CA LEU A 74 30.88 -29.09 -1.60
C LEU A 74 31.41 -30.37 -2.26
N SER A 75 31.48 -31.45 -1.48
CA SER A 75 31.74 -32.79 -2.01
C SER A 75 30.59 -33.26 -2.92
N PRO A 76 30.81 -34.22 -3.84
CA PRO A 76 29.78 -34.70 -4.77
C PRO A 76 28.49 -35.21 -4.08
N ALA A 77 28.62 -35.90 -2.95
CA ALA A 77 27.47 -36.37 -2.17
C ALA A 77 26.64 -35.20 -1.59
N GLN A 78 27.32 -34.17 -1.07
CA GLN A 78 26.69 -32.95 -0.55
C GLN A 78 26.08 -32.10 -1.68
N LYS A 79 26.71 -32.04 -2.86
CA LYS A 79 26.14 -31.40 -4.05
C LYS A 79 24.81 -32.05 -4.42
N ASN A 80 24.73 -33.37 -4.45
CA ASN A 80 23.47 -34.06 -4.75
C ASN A 80 22.37 -33.77 -3.72
N ALA A 81 22.71 -33.75 -2.43
CA ALA A 81 21.76 -33.42 -1.36
C ALA A 81 21.24 -31.97 -1.45
N ASN A 82 22.12 -31.02 -1.77
CA ASN A 82 21.79 -29.59 -1.76
C ASN A 82 21.28 -29.05 -3.11
N ARG A 83 21.31 -29.87 -4.17
CA ARG A 83 20.92 -29.45 -5.53
C ARG A 83 19.46 -28.98 -5.60
N VAL A 84 18.56 -29.66 -4.89
CA VAL A 84 17.13 -29.31 -4.86
C VAL A 84 16.95 -27.94 -4.22
N ALA A 85 17.55 -27.72 -3.05
CA ALA A 85 17.49 -26.44 -2.34
C ALA A 85 18.06 -25.27 -3.18
N LEU A 86 19.17 -25.49 -3.91
CA LEU A 86 19.73 -24.47 -4.78
C LEU A 86 18.81 -24.14 -5.97
N ASN A 87 18.14 -25.15 -6.54
CA ASN A 87 17.17 -24.97 -7.62
C ASN A 87 15.91 -24.23 -7.14
N GLU A 88 15.42 -24.53 -5.94
CA GLU A 88 14.31 -23.82 -5.32
C GLU A 88 14.66 -22.36 -5.08
N LEU A 89 15.86 -22.09 -4.54
CA LEU A 89 16.34 -20.71 -4.34
C LEU A 89 16.43 -19.96 -5.68
N LYS A 90 16.93 -20.60 -6.73
CA LYS A 90 16.95 -20.04 -8.09
C LYS A 90 15.54 -19.69 -8.58
N LEU A 91 14.57 -20.59 -8.37
CA LEU A 91 13.18 -20.35 -8.76
C LEU A 91 12.59 -19.14 -8.01
N HIS A 92 12.86 -19.01 -6.71
CA HIS A 92 12.40 -17.86 -5.93
C HIS A 92 13.02 -16.54 -6.40
N VAL A 93 14.31 -16.54 -6.78
CA VAL A 93 14.97 -15.37 -7.40
C VAL A 93 14.24 -14.95 -8.67
N GLU A 94 13.93 -15.89 -9.57
CA GLU A 94 13.22 -15.61 -10.82
C GLU A 94 11.78 -15.10 -10.57
N GLN A 95 11.05 -15.74 -9.66
CA GLN A 95 9.71 -15.25 -9.27
C GLN A 95 9.77 -13.82 -8.72
N ARG A 96 10.79 -13.50 -7.92
CA ARG A 96 10.95 -12.16 -7.35
C ARG A 96 11.32 -11.15 -8.44
N ARG A 97 12.20 -11.52 -9.38
CA ARG A 97 12.52 -10.71 -10.57
C ARG A 97 11.27 -10.36 -11.38
N LEU A 98 10.39 -11.34 -11.65
CA LEU A 98 9.14 -11.11 -12.37
C LEU A 98 8.21 -10.14 -11.63
N ARG A 99 8.15 -10.23 -10.28
CA ARG A 99 7.38 -9.27 -9.47
C ARG A 99 7.93 -7.84 -9.58
N VAL A 100 9.26 -7.68 -9.57
CA VAL A 100 9.89 -6.36 -9.79
C VAL A 100 9.48 -5.80 -11.14
N GLN A 101 9.61 -6.60 -12.21
CA GLN A 101 9.25 -6.18 -13.56
C GLN A 101 7.77 -5.77 -13.66
N LYS A 102 6.86 -6.57 -13.09
CA LYS A 102 5.44 -6.25 -13.06
C LYS A 102 5.16 -4.93 -12.34
N ALA A 103 5.75 -4.73 -11.16
CA ALA A 103 5.57 -3.51 -10.39
C ALA A 103 6.15 -2.28 -11.10
N GLN A 104 7.31 -2.43 -11.74
CA GLN A 104 7.95 -1.37 -12.54
C GLN A 104 7.10 -0.98 -13.75
N ILE A 105 6.58 -1.96 -14.51
CA ILE A 105 5.71 -1.72 -15.66
C ILE A 105 4.45 -0.96 -15.22
N ARG A 106 3.77 -1.45 -14.16
CA ARG A 106 2.57 -0.77 -13.64
C ARG A 106 2.84 0.64 -13.15
N TYR A 107 3.97 0.85 -12.47
CA TYR A 107 4.35 2.18 -12.04
C TYR A 107 4.63 3.11 -13.24
N GLN A 108 5.30 2.62 -14.28
CA GLN A 108 5.56 3.39 -15.50
C GLN A 108 4.26 3.75 -16.24
N GLU A 109 3.32 2.81 -16.38
CA GLU A 109 2.00 3.04 -16.99
C GLU A 109 1.16 4.08 -16.24
N LEU A 110 1.40 4.28 -14.93
CA LEU A 110 0.71 5.27 -14.10
C LEU A 110 1.52 6.56 -13.92
N ALA A 111 2.79 6.60 -14.33
CA ALA A 111 3.62 7.78 -14.21
C ALA A 111 3.67 8.62 -15.51
N TYR A 112 3.34 8.01 -16.64
CA TYR A 112 3.37 8.57 -17.99
C TYR A 112 2.01 8.48 -18.66
#